data_AF-A0A7S3GWI3-F1
#
_entry.id   AF-A0A7S3GWI3-F1
#
_cell.length_a   1.000
_cell.length_b   1.000
_cell.length_c   1.000
_cell.angle_alpha   90.00
_cell.angle_beta   90.00
_cell.angle_gamma   90.00
#
_symmetry.space_group_name_H-M   'P 1'
#
loop_
_entity.id
_entity.type
_entity.pdbx_description
1 polymer ?
#
loop_
_entity_poly.entity_id
_entity_poly.type
_entity_poly.pdbx_seq_one_letter_code
_entity_poly.pdbx_strand_id
1 'polypeptide(L)'
;RHYFESSLDNCSMDLSDFDFSDLPVERPASGLDSLTALFNKLLHELPVNLDRFVTIAKNEPYRIFTEHIANRLIITLLNEQDLRISDKKTKLQIIEIFHAVATSTRAMRVMTRIILQNTDVWFDDDVDEAVRERTSKDGHGELLPVRDPELLKRMKLLFAACWYTPPALLNNLLQDQKLRIREVKRVIISNYACTVMQSIVRSKAGRNKLKRNLKVQAAEQEVET
;
A
#
# COMPACT_ATOMS: atom_id res chain seq x y z
N ARG A 1 -15.48 6.03 -23.77
CA ARG A 1 -14.77 4.90 -23.13
C ARG A 1 -13.30 4.75 -23.60
N HIS A 2 -12.73 5.66 -24.41
CA HIS A 2 -11.35 5.53 -24.93
C HIS A 2 -10.41 6.74 -24.67
N TYR A 3 -10.63 7.54 -23.61
CA TYR A 3 -9.79 8.73 -23.34
C TYR A 3 -9.09 8.74 -21.96
N PHE A 4 -9.14 7.66 -21.19
CA PHE A 4 -8.58 7.64 -19.82
C PHE A 4 -7.45 6.64 -19.58
N GLU A 5 -7.06 5.85 -20.59
CA GLU A 5 -6.05 4.80 -20.42
C GLU A 5 -4.61 5.27 -20.67
N SER A 6 -4.38 6.43 -21.27
CA SER A 6 -3.02 6.89 -21.64
C SER A 6 -2.37 7.88 -20.66
N SER A 7 -3.03 8.27 -19.57
CA SER A 7 -2.52 9.33 -18.66
C SER A 7 -1.95 8.81 -17.33
N LEU A 8 -1.98 7.50 -17.07
CA LEU A 8 -1.46 6.94 -15.81
C LEU A 8 0.02 6.56 -15.89
N ASP A 9 0.58 6.38 -17.10
CA ASP A 9 1.96 5.90 -17.28
C ASP A 9 3.02 6.99 -17.12
N ASN A 10 2.64 8.27 -17.08
CA ASN A 10 3.58 9.40 -16.99
C ASN A 10 3.58 10.15 -15.65
N CYS A 11 3.00 9.59 -14.59
CA CYS A 11 3.27 10.06 -13.23
C CYS A 11 4.60 9.48 -12.71
N SER A 12 5.70 9.75 -13.43
CA SER A 12 7.04 9.68 -12.85
C SER A 12 7.10 10.76 -11.77
N MET A 13 6.81 10.36 -10.52
CA MET A 13 7.05 11.22 -9.37
C MET A 13 8.56 11.36 -9.26
N ASP A 14 9.07 12.52 -9.67
CA ASP A 14 10.45 12.92 -9.46
C ASP A 14 10.75 12.81 -7.96
N LEU A 15 11.48 11.76 -7.58
CA LEU A 15 11.81 11.45 -6.20
C LEU A 15 12.88 12.42 -5.63
N SER A 16 13.44 13.29 -6.48
CA SER A 16 14.49 14.24 -6.11
C SER A 16 14.02 15.35 -5.16
N ASP A 17 12.71 15.57 -5.02
CA ASP A 17 12.12 16.51 -4.05
C ASP A 17 11.89 15.88 -2.66
N PHE A 18 12.26 14.61 -2.45
CA PHE A 18 12.15 13.96 -1.14
C PHE A 18 13.46 14.07 -0.37
N ASP A 19 13.46 14.99 0.60
CA ASP A 19 14.53 15.10 1.57
C ASP A 19 14.47 13.92 2.55
N PHE A 20 15.41 12.98 2.41
CA PHE A 20 15.57 11.83 3.30
C PHE A 20 16.51 12.13 4.48
N SER A 21 16.96 13.38 4.64
CA SER A 21 17.90 13.76 5.71
C SER A 21 17.32 13.65 7.13
N ASP A 22 15.99 13.56 7.25
CA ASP A 22 15.28 13.30 8.52
C ASP A 22 15.32 11.81 8.95
N LEU A 23 15.90 10.91 8.16
CA LEU A 23 16.06 9.52 8.57
C LEU A 23 17.25 9.41 9.54
N PRO A 24 17.05 8.94 10.78
CA PRO A 24 18.15 8.73 11.70
C PRO A 24 19.11 7.68 11.12
N VAL A 25 20.33 8.11 10.78
CA VAL A 25 21.44 7.23 10.40
C VAL A 25 22.04 6.65 11.68
N GLU A 26 21.33 5.73 12.31
CA GLU A 26 21.91 4.97 13.42
C GLU A 26 22.76 3.82 12.88
N ARG A 27 24.05 3.85 13.22
CA ARG A 27 24.94 2.68 13.08
C ARG A 27 24.34 1.54 13.91
N PRO A 28 24.44 0.28 13.44
CA PRO A 28 23.88 -0.84 14.19
C PRO A 28 24.52 -0.91 15.57
N ALA A 29 23.71 -0.70 16.61
CA ALA A 29 24.11 -0.94 17.98
C ALA A 29 24.50 -2.42 18.10
N SER A 30 25.77 -2.66 18.37
CA SER A 30 26.34 -3.98 18.61
C SER A 30 25.62 -4.63 19.80
N GLY A 31 24.76 -5.61 19.52
CA GLY A 31 24.09 -6.41 20.55
C GLY A 31 22.67 -6.88 20.23
N LEU A 32 22.04 -6.43 19.14
CA LEU A 32 20.71 -6.91 18.74
C LEU A 32 20.80 -8.00 17.68
N ASP A 33 20.11 -9.13 17.90
CA ASP A 33 19.67 -10.02 16.82
C ASP A 33 19.07 -9.14 15.70
N SER A 34 19.55 -9.31 14.47
CA SER A 34 18.99 -8.58 13.33
C SER A 34 17.47 -8.81 13.28
N LEU A 35 16.69 -7.79 12.93
CA LEU A 35 15.24 -7.98 12.84
C LEU A 35 14.89 -9.06 11.81
N THR A 36 15.76 -9.29 10.83
CA THR A 36 15.72 -10.40 9.89
C THR A 36 15.83 -11.74 10.60
N ALA A 37 16.77 -11.91 11.54
CA ALA A 37 16.90 -13.13 12.33
C ALA A 37 15.66 -13.35 13.21
N LEU A 38 15.14 -12.27 13.81
CA LEU A 38 13.91 -12.32 14.57
C LEU A 38 12.70 -12.72 13.71
N PHE A 39 12.59 -12.14 12.51
CA PHE A 39 11.54 -12.48 11.56
C PHE A 39 11.63 -13.94 11.13
N ASN A 40 12.83 -14.43 10.81
CA ASN A 40 13.06 -15.83 10.43
C ASN A 40 12.67 -16.79 11.56
N LYS A 41 12.97 -16.44 12.82
CA LYS A 41 12.56 -17.24 13.97
C LYS A 41 11.04 -17.32 14.10
N LEU A 42 10.35 -16.20 13.87
CA LEU A 42 8.88 -16.14 13.95
C LEU A 42 8.18 -16.93 12.85
N LEU A 43 8.81 -17.15 11.69
CA LEU A 43 8.26 -18.03 10.65
C LEU A 43 8.17 -19.51 11.06
N HIS A 44 8.85 -19.90 12.16
CA HIS A 44 8.71 -21.23 12.74
C HIS A 44 7.56 -21.33 13.76
N GLU A 45 6.95 -20.21 14.15
CA GLU A 45 5.77 -20.15 15.00
C GLU A 45 4.51 -20.13 14.12
N LEU A 46 3.59 -21.06 14.35
CA LEU A 46 2.35 -21.20 13.58
C LEU A 46 1.12 -21.11 14.51
N PRO A 47 0.20 -20.14 14.33
CA PRO A 47 0.28 -19.03 13.38
C PRO A 47 1.36 -18.01 13.77
N VAL A 48 1.90 -17.30 12.78
CA VAL A 48 2.96 -16.31 13.01
C VAL A 48 2.43 -15.18 13.88
N ASN A 49 3.08 -14.92 15.02
CA ASN A 49 2.73 -13.81 15.91
C ASN A 49 3.62 -12.58 15.67
N LEU A 50 3.02 -11.46 15.28
CA LEU A 50 3.73 -10.22 14.98
C LEU A 50 3.63 -9.16 16.09
N ASP A 51 3.19 -9.49 17.31
CA ASP A 51 3.03 -8.53 18.44
C ASP A 51 4.31 -7.71 18.71
N ARG A 52 5.48 -8.36 18.62
CA ARG A 52 6.77 -7.68 18.79
C ARG A 52 7.03 -6.68 17.66
N PHE A 53 6.67 -7.01 16.43
CA PHE A 53 6.78 -6.09 15.29
C PHE A 53 5.79 -4.94 15.36
N VAL A 54 4.58 -5.16 15.87
CA VAL A 54 3.61 -4.07 16.15
C VAL A 54 4.22 -3.07 17.13
N THR A 55 4.89 -3.55 18.17
CA THR A 55 5.57 -2.69 19.16
C THR A 55 6.74 -1.92 18.53
N ILE A 56 7.56 -2.60 17.73
CA ILE A 56 8.68 -1.96 17.00
C ILE A 56 8.15 -0.91 16.03
N ALA A 57 7.09 -1.18 15.29
CA ALA A 57 6.50 -0.24 14.34
C ALA A 57 6.00 1.05 15.01
N LYS A 58 5.54 0.97 16.27
CA LYS A 58 5.08 2.12 17.05
C LYS A 58 6.23 2.95 17.62
N ASN A 59 7.33 2.30 18.02
CA ASN A 59 8.44 2.96 18.71
C ASN A 59 9.60 3.36 17.77
N GLU A 60 9.90 2.50 16.79
CA GLU A 60 11.06 2.56 15.90
C GLU A 60 10.64 2.24 14.43
N PRO A 61 9.73 3.02 13.83
CA PRO A 61 9.11 2.70 12.53
C PRO A 61 10.11 2.54 11.38
N TYR A 62 11.23 3.27 11.42
CA TYR A 62 12.28 3.22 10.41
C TYR A 62 12.90 1.82 10.27
N ARG A 63 12.97 1.06 11.36
CA ARG A 63 13.57 -0.29 11.37
C ARG A 63 12.79 -1.32 10.56
N ILE A 64 11.52 -1.06 10.28
CA ILE A 64 10.69 -1.95 9.44
C ILE A 64 11.16 -1.95 7.98
N PHE A 65 11.77 -0.85 7.51
CA PHE A 65 12.25 -0.73 6.12
C PHE A 65 13.73 -1.05 5.93
N THR A 66 14.57 -0.92 6.97
CA THR A 66 16.03 -1.10 6.86
C THR A 66 16.46 -2.53 6.53
N GLU A 67 15.61 -3.53 6.78
CA GLU A 67 15.98 -4.95 6.66
C GLU A 67 15.10 -5.74 5.68
N HIS A 68 14.48 -5.08 4.69
CA HIS A 68 13.54 -5.70 3.72
C HIS A 68 12.32 -6.40 4.36
N ILE A 69 12.07 -6.18 5.66
CA ILE A 69 10.99 -6.83 6.42
C ILE A 69 9.63 -6.40 5.89
N ALA A 70 9.48 -5.12 5.54
CA ALA A 70 8.25 -4.61 4.94
C ALA A 70 7.79 -5.43 3.71
N ASN A 71 8.70 -5.73 2.78
CA ASN A 71 8.35 -6.54 1.60
C ASN A 71 7.95 -7.96 2.00
N ARG A 72 8.66 -8.57 2.96
CA ARG A 72 8.34 -9.92 3.45
C ARG A 72 7.01 -9.98 4.18
N LEU A 73 6.66 -8.97 4.98
CA LEU A 73 5.37 -8.90 5.66
C LEU A 73 4.21 -8.90 4.66
N ILE A 74 4.30 -8.13 3.56
CA ILE A 74 3.23 -8.07 2.56
C ILE A 74 3.22 -9.31 1.67
N ILE A 75 4.36 -9.65 1.06
CA ILE A 75 4.44 -10.73 0.08
C ILE A 75 4.26 -12.10 0.74
N THR A 76 4.88 -12.31 1.91
CA THR A 76 4.95 -13.64 2.55
C THR A 76 3.82 -13.89 3.54
N LEU A 77 3.28 -12.87 4.22
CA LEU A 77 2.28 -13.11 5.28
C LEU A 77 0.93 -12.46 4.99
N LEU A 78 0.87 -11.24 4.46
CA LEU A 78 -0.42 -10.60 4.20
C LEU A 78 -1.21 -11.34 3.12
N ASN A 79 -0.52 -11.78 2.07
CA ASN A 79 -1.09 -12.50 0.94
C ASN A 79 -1.03 -14.03 1.08
N GLU A 80 -0.54 -14.56 2.20
CA GLU A 80 -0.53 -16.01 2.45
C GLU A 80 -1.96 -16.56 2.54
N GLN A 81 -2.20 -17.68 1.84
CA GLN A 81 -3.50 -18.32 1.76
C GLN A 81 -3.66 -19.43 2.81
N ASP A 82 -2.56 -20.00 3.30
CA ASP A 82 -2.60 -20.96 4.39
C ASP A 82 -2.87 -20.26 5.74
N LEU A 83 -4.11 -20.40 6.23
CA LEU A 83 -4.55 -19.84 7.50
C LEU A 83 -3.79 -20.38 8.72
N ARG A 84 -3.06 -21.50 8.59
CA ARG A 84 -2.19 -22.01 9.67
C ARG A 84 -0.92 -21.19 9.81
N ILE A 85 -0.50 -20.55 8.71
CA ILE A 85 0.70 -19.69 8.66
C ILE A 85 0.30 -18.25 8.98
N SER A 86 -0.70 -17.72 8.27
CA SER A 86 -1.16 -16.34 8.41
C SER A 86 -2.67 -16.29 8.55
N ASP A 87 -3.12 -16.29 9.80
CA ASP A 87 -4.53 -16.18 10.11
C ASP A 87 -5.02 -14.71 10.03
N LYS A 88 -6.30 -14.50 10.33
CA LYS A 88 -6.89 -13.15 10.41
C LYS A 88 -6.11 -12.24 11.35
N LYS A 89 -5.67 -12.73 12.51
CA LYS A 89 -4.96 -11.94 13.52
C LYS A 89 -3.61 -11.51 12.99
N THR A 90 -2.85 -12.41 12.37
CA THR A 90 -1.56 -12.11 11.72
C THR A 90 -1.74 -11.05 10.65
N LYS A 91 -2.74 -11.20 9.76
CA LYS A 91 -3.04 -10.20 8.72
C LYS A 91 -3.41 -8.83 9.30
N LEU A 92 -4.20 -8.79 10.37
CA LEU A 92 -4.53 -7.54 11.08
C LEU A 92 -3.29 -6.88 11.69
N GLN A 93 -2.39 -7.66 12.31
CA GLN A 93 -1.13 -7.15 12.86
C GLN A 93 -0.25 -6.54 11.76
N ILE A 94 -0.20 -7.15 10.57
CA ILE A 94 0.54 -6.58 9.42
C ILE A 94 -0.03 -5.22 9.03
N ILE A 95 -1.36 -5.12 8.87
CA ILE A 95 -2.01 -3.85 8.53
C ILE A 95 -1.75 -2.81 9.63
N GLU A 96 -1.76 -3.21 10.90
CA GLU A 96 -1.45 -2.32 12.03
C GLU A 96 0.01 -1.83 11.99
N ILE A 97 0.98 -2.70 11.70
CA ILE A 97 2.39 -2.33 11.52
C ILE A 97 2.51 -1.25 10.45
N PHE A 98 1.95 -1.48 9.26
CA PHE A 98 2.03 -0.51 8.17
C PHE A 98 1.27 0.79 8.47
N HIS A 99 0.17 0.73 9.21
CA HIS A 99 -0.56 1.92 9.61
C HIS A 99 0.24 2.76 10.61
N ALA A 100 0.85 2.14 11.63
CA ALA A 100 1.72 2.83 12.58
C ALA A 100 2.90 3.50 11.85
N VAL A 101 3.53 2.76 10.93
CA VAL A 101 4.62 3.27 10.10
C VAL A 101 4.15 4.45 9.23
N ALA A 102 3.05 4.32 8.49
CA ALA A 102 2.54 5.37 7.59
C ALA A 102 2.09 6.65 8.30
N THR A 103 1.74 6.55 9.59
CA THR A 103 1.29 7.68 10.41
C THR A 103 2.42 8.36 11.19
N SER A 104 3.61 7.75 11.25
CA SER A 104 4.76 8.28 12.02
C SER A 104 5.37 9.55 11.40
N THR A 105 5.87 9.49 10.17
CA THR A 105 6.51 10.61 9.47
C THR A 105 6.09 10.66 8.01
N ARG A 106 6.36 11.79 7.34
CA ARG A 106 6.13 11.92 5.89
C ARG A 106 6.96 10.92 5.09
N ALA A 107 8.23 10.72 5.45
CA ALA A 107 9.11 9.77 4.76
C ALA A 107 8.57 8.33 4.88
N MET A 108 8.17 7.91 6.08
CA MET A 108 7.60 6.56 6.31
C MET A 108 6.29 6.35 5.56
N ARG A 109 5.45 7.39 5.47
CA ARG A 109 4.23 7.37 4.65
C ARG A 109 4.53 7.13 3.18
N VAL A 110 5.54 7.81 2.63
CA VAL A 110 5.95 7.66 1.23
C VAL A 110 6.51 6.27 0.98
N MET A 111 7.36 5.75 1.87
CA MET A 111 7.88 4.39 1.74
C MET A 111 6.77 3.34 1.82
N THR A 112 5.84 3.48 2.76
CA THR A 112 4.68 2.58 2.87
C THR A 112 3.83 2.63 1.59
N ARG A 113 3.61 3.84 1.07
CA ARG A 113 2.90 4.07 -0.19
C ARG A 113 3.54 3.31 -1.36
N ILE A 114 4.85 3.42 -1.51
CA ILE A 114 5.61 2.75 -2.59
C ILE A 114 5.42 1.24 -2.52
N ILE A 115 5.55 0.63 -1.35
CA ILE A 115 5.40 -0.82 -1.21
C ILE A 115 3.97 -1.28 -1.54
N LEU A 116 2.95 -0.60 -0.99
CA LEU A 116 1.55 -0.93 -1.28
C LEU A 116 1.19 -0.70 -2.76
N GLN A 117 1.81 0.29 -3.40
CA GLN A 117 1.64 0.55 -4.83
C GLN A 117 2.23 -0.57 -5.69
N ASN A 118 3.36 -1.15 -5.28
CA ASN A 118 4.03 -2.25 -5.98
C ASN A 118 3.49 -3.64 -5.61
N THR A 119 2.43 -3.71 -4.79
CA THR A 119 1.75 -4.97 -4.48
C THR A 119 0.70 -5.29 -5.55
N ASP A 120 0.96 -6.36 -6.32
CA ASP A 120 0.15 -6.76 -7.48
C ASP A 120 -1.04 -7.66 -7.12
N VAL A 121 -0.82 -8.57 -6.17
CA VAL A 121 -1.81 -9.55 -5.68
C VAL A 121 -2.26 -9.16 -4.28
N TRP A 122 -3.56 -9.27 -4.02
CA TRP A 122 -4.15 -9.03 -2.71
C TRP A 122 -4.90 -10.26 -2.21
N PHE A 123 -4.92 -10.48 -0.89
CA PHE A 123 -5.59 -11.61 -0.25
C PHE A 123 -7.10 -11.73 -0.56
N ASP A 124 -7.74 -10.70 -1.12
CA ASP A 124 -9.14 -10.71 -1.54
C ASP A 124 -9.34 -10.90 -3.05
N ASP A 125 -8.26 -11.05 -3.84
CA ASP A 125 -8.32 -11.27 -5.29
C ASP A 125 -8.91 -12.66 -5.63
N ASP A 126 -8.62 -13.70 -4.83
CA ASP A 126 -8.95 -15.10 -5.10
C ASP A 126 -10.36 -15.54 -4.65
N VAL A 127 -11.11 -14.64 -3.98
CA VAL A 127 -12.44 -14.95 -3.44
C VAL A 127 -13.43 -15.33 -4.54
N ASP A 128 -13.25 -14.84 -5.78
CA ASP A 128 -14.17 -15.13 -6.89
C ASP A 128 -13.74 -16.32 -7.77
N GLU A 129 -12.45 -16.68 -7.81
CA GLU A 129 -11.92 -17.80 -8.61
C GLU A 129 -12.27 -19.16 -7.96
N ALA A 130 -12.04 -19.27 -6.64
CA ALA A 130 -12.39 -20.45 -5.86
C ALA A 130 -13.91 -20.73 -5.82
N VAL A 131 -14.72 -19.69 -6.04
CA VAL A 131 -16.18 -19.76 -6.08
C VAL A 131 -16.67 -20.18 -7.45
N ARG A 132 -16.02 -19.73 -8.53
CA ARG A 132 -16.33 -20.15 -9.91
C ARG A 132 -16.03 -21.64 -10.13
N GLU A 133 -14.94 -22.15 -9.58
CA GLU A 133 -14.56 -23.57 -9.76
C GLU A 133 -15.38 -24.53 -8.89
N ARG A 134 -15.82 -24.13 -7.69
CA ARG A 134 -16.66 -24.99 -6.83
C ARG A 134 -18.13 -25.03 -7.28
N THR A 135 -18.67 -23.94 -7.82
CA THR A 135 -20.07 -23.89 -8.29
C THR A 135 -20.31 -24.63 -9.60
N SER A 136 -19.25 -25.03 -10.31
CA SER A 136 -19.35 -25.68 -11.63
C SER A 136 -19.24 -27.21 -11.61
N LYS A 137 -18.97 -27.85 -10.46
CA LYS A 137 -18.87 -29.32 -10.39
C LYS A 137 -19.86 -30.01 -9.46
N ASP A 138 -20.21 -29.43 -8.31
CA ASP A 138 -21.13 -30.07 -7.37
C ASP A 138 -22.17 -29.05 -6.90
N GLY A 139 -23.45 -29.28 -7.25
CA GLY A 139 -24.59 -28.40 -6.98
C GLY A 139 -24.96 -28.19 -5.50
N HIS A 140 -23.98 -28.19 -4.60
CA HIS A 140 -24.12 -27.84 -3.18
C HIS A 140 -23.37 -26.53 -2.93
N GLY A 141 -24.09 -25.42 -3.12
CA GLY A 141 -23.62 -24.10 -2.74
C GLY A 141 -23.52 -23.97 -1.23
N GLU A 142 -22.32 -24.05 -0.67
CA GLU A 142 -22.02 -23.61 0.69
C GLU A 142 -20.85 -22.61 0.70
N LEU A 143 -21.27 -21.37 1.03
CA LEU A 143 -20.56 -20.21 1.56
C LEU A 143 -19.13 -19.93 1.05
N LEU A 144 -19.10 -19.01 0.09
CA LEU A 144 -18.04 -18.03 -0.18
C LEU A 144 -17.10 -17.83 1.03
N PRO A 145 -15.76 -17.81 0.86
CA PRO A 145 -14.90 -17.28 1.89
C PRO A 145 -15.33 -15.84 2.14
N VAL A 146 -15.88 -15.61 3.33
CA VAL A 146 -16.38 -14.32 3.78
C VAL A 146 -15.24 -13.33 3.62
N ARG A 147 -15.37 -12.40 2.67
CA ARG A 147 -14.52 -11.21 2.62
C ARG A 147 -14.58 -10.59 4.01
N ASP A 148 -13.48 -10.67 4.75
CA ASP A 148 -13.51 -10.25 6.15
C ASP A 148 -13.68 -8.72 6.19
N PRO A 149 -14.84 -8.23 6.68
CA PRO A 149 -15.15 -6.82 6.61
C PRO A 149 -14.20 -5.99 7.48
N GLU A 150 -13.62 -6.57 8.54
CA GLU A 150 -12.67 -5.88 9.39
C GLU A 150 -11.30 -5.76 8.70
N LEU A 151 -10.82 -6.81 8.03
CA LEU A 151 -9.58 -6.71 7.23
C LEU A 151 -9.71 -5.66 6.12
N LEU A 152 -10.83 -5.67 5.39
CA LEU A 152 -11.08 -4.70 4.32
C LEU A 152 -11.17 -3.26 4.87
N LYS A 153 -11.86 -3.08 6.00
CA LYS A 153 -11.95 -1.79 6.69
C LYS A 153 -10.57 -1.28 7.11
N ARG A 154 -9.74 -2.13 7.71
CA ARG A 154 -8.38 -1.77 8.14
C ARG A 154 -7.50 -1.43 6.95
N MET A 155 -7.63 -2.15 5.84
CA MET A 155 -6.88 -1.86 4.61
C MET A 155 -7.28 -0.50 4.00
N LYS A 156 -8.59 -0.17 3.99
CA LYS A 156 -9.07 1.15 3.57
C LYS A 156 -8.47 2.29 4.40
N LEU A 157 -8.41 2.11 5.72
CA LEU A 157 -7.78 3.08 6.63
C LEU A 157 -6.27 3.23 6.36
N LEU A 158 -5.57 2.13 6.12
CA LEU A 158 -4.16 2.15 5.74
C LEU A 158 -3.92 2.92 4.43
N PHE A 159 -4.72 2.67 3.39
CA PHE A 159 -4.61 3.44 2.15
C PHE A 159 -4.89 4.93 2.37
N ALA A 160 -5.89 5.26 3.18
CA ALA A 160 -6.23 6.64 3.49
C ALA A 160 -5.08 7.38 4.20
N ALA A 161 -4.40 6.70 5.14
CA ALA A 161 -3.21 7.22 5.79
C ALA A 161 -2.06 7.47 4.78
N CYS A 162 -1.90 6.56 3.81
CA CYS A 162 -0.82 6.64 2.83
C CYS A 162 -1.03 7.70 1.73
N TRP A 163 -2.26 7.90 1.25
CA TRP A 163 -2.57 8.79 0.11
C TRP A 163 -3.36 10.05 0.49
N TYR A 164 -3.50 10.36 1.78
CA TYR A 164 -4.24 11.55 2.24
C TYR A 164 -5.65 11.63 1.61
N THR A 165 -6.50 10.67 1.99
CA THR A 165 -7.87 10.58 1.45
C THR A 165 -8.80 11.56 2.16
N PRO A 166 -9.58 12.38 1.44
CA PRO A 166 -10.58 13.27 2.05
C PRO A 166 -11.60 12.48 2.89
N PRO A 167 -12.06 13.01 4.05
CA PRO A 167 -13.00 12.31 4.94
C PRO A 167 -14.29 11.85 4.24
N ALA A 168 -14.83 12.66 3.32
CA ALA A 168 -16.03 12.30 2.57
C ALA A 168 -15.83 11.07 1.67
N LEU A 169 -14.70 11.00 0.97
CA LEU A 169 -14.35 9.84 0.13
C LEU A 169 -14.10 8.61 1.01
N LEU A 170 -13.39 8.78 2.13
CA LEU A 170 -13.14 7.68 3.07
C LEU A 170 -14.45 7.11 3.62
N ASN A 171 -15.40 7.95 4.03
CA ASN A 171 -16.70 7.51 4.54
C ASN A 171 -17.47 6.69 3.50
N ASN A 172 -17.50 7.14 2.25
CA ASN A 172 -18.13 6.39 1.16
C ASN A 172 -17.46 5.03 0.95
N LEU A 173 -16.12 5.00 0.93
CA LEU A 173 -15.37 3.76 0.79
C LEU A 173 -15.59 2.81 1.97
N LEU A 174 -15.69 3.31 3.20
CA LEU A 174 -15.93 2.48 4.39
C LEU A 174 -17.33 1.86 4.39
N GLN A 175 -18.33 2.54 3.82
CA GLN A 175 -19.69 2.02 3.68
C GLN A 175 -19.81 0.93 2.61
N ASP A 176 -18.99 1.01 1.55
CA ASP A 176 -19.03 0.03 0.47
C ASP A 176 -18.17 -1.21 0.76
N GLN A 177 -18.79 -2.26 1.31
CA GLN A 177 -18.11 -3.53 1.58
C GLN A 177 -17.88 -4.41 0.33
N LYS A 178 -18.41 -4.01 -0.84
CA LYS A 178 -18.29 -4.79 -2.08
C LYS A 178 -17.04 -4.47 -2.87
N LEU A 179 -16.40 -3.32 -2.62
CA LEU A 179 -15.16 -2.94 -3.28
C LEU A 179 -14.01 -3.88 -2.90
N ARG A 180 -13.31 -4.38 -3.92
CA ARG A 180 -12.04 -5.09 -3.74
C ARG A 180 -10.92 -4.13 -3.36
N ILE A 181 -9.88 -4.64 -2.69
CA ILE A 181 -8.69 -3.87 -2.31
C ILE A 181 -8.05 -3.20 -3.54
N ARG A 182 -7.95 -3.90 -4.68
CA ARG A 182 -7.45 -3.32 -5.94
C ARG A 182 -8.30 -2.16 -6.46
N GLU A 183 -9.62 -2.20 -6.25
CA GLU A 183 -10.53 -1.12 -6.65
C GLU A 183 -10.42 0.07 -5.72
N VAL A 184 -10.38 -0.17 -4.39
CA VAL A 184 -10.11 0.85 -3.38
C VAL A 184 -8.78 1.56 -3.67
N LYS A 185 -7.72 0.79 -3.93
CA LYS A 185 -6.40 1.29 -4.31
C LYS A 185 -6.50 2.21 -5.53
N ARG A 186 -7.17 1.78 -6.60
CA ARG A 186 -7.36 2.58 -7.83
C ARG A 186 -8.11 3.89 -7.56
N VAL A 187 -9.20 3.85 -6.81
CA VAL A 187 -10.01 5.05 -6.48
C VAL A 187 -9.19 6.05 -5.67
N ILE A 188 -8.48 5.58 -4.63
CA ILE A 188 -7.68 6.44 -3.76
C ILE A 188 -6.51 7.07 -4.52
N ILE A 189 -5.77 6.28 -5.32
CA ILE A 189 -4.65 6.79 -6.12
C ILE A 189 -5.15 7.84 -7.12
N SER A 190 -6.26 7.58 -7.81
CA SER A 190 -6.84 8.52 -8.78
C SER A 190 -7.26 9.84 -8.13
N ASN A 191 -7.89 9.79 -6.96
CA ASN A 191 -8.28 10.98 -6.22
C ASN A 191 -7.08 11.79 -5.73
N TYR A 192 -6.04 11.11 -5.24
CA TYR A 192 -4.80 11.75 -4.83
C TYR A 192 -4.10 12.46 -6.01
N ALA A 193 -3.97 11.78 -7.17
CA ALA A 193 -3.39 12.39 -8.37
C ALA A 193 -4.15 13.65 -8.80
N CYS A 194 -5.49 13.61 -8.79
CA CYS A 194 -6.32 14.77 -9.07
C CYS A 194 -6.07 15.92 -8.08
N THR A 195 -6.01 15.61 -6.78
CA THR A 195 -5.77 16.61 -5.72
C THR A 195 -4.40 17.27 -5.86
N VAL A 196 -3.35 16.48 -6.14
CA VAL A 196 -2.00 16.99 -6.38
C VAL A 196 -1.97 17.89 -7.63
N MET A 197 -2.57 17.45 -8.74
CA MET A 197 -2.65 18.26 -9.96
C MET A 197 -3.39 19.58 -9.73
N GLN A 198 -4.52 19.56 -9.02
CA GLN A 198 -5.24 20.79 -8.67
C GLN A 198 -4.39 21.73 -7.81
N SER A 199 -3.62 21.19 -6.85
CA SER A 199 -2.69 21.99 -6.03
C SER A 199 -1.58 22.63 -6.88
N ILE A 200 -0.97 21.87 -7.79
CA ILE A 200 0.06 22.36 -8.73
C ILE A 200 -0.51 23.49 -9.59
N VAL A 201 -1.70 23.30 -10.18
CA VAL A 201 -2.36 24.30 -11.03
C VAL A 201 -2.77 25.55 -10.25
N ARG A 202 -3.14 25.44 -8.98
CA ARG A 202 -3.45 26.60 -8.13
C ARG A 202 -2.20 27.38 -7.75
N SER A 203 -1.06 26.72 -7.58
CA SER A 203 0.20 27.37 -7.22
C SER A 203 0.82 28.15 -8.39
N LYS A 204 1.41 29.34 -8.12
CA LYS A 204 2.12 30.13 -9.14
C LYS A 204 3.37 29.40 -9.66
N ALA A 205 4.12 28.77 -8.75
CA ALA A 205 5.30 27.98 -9.06
C ALA A 205 4.96 26.72 -9.89
N GLY A 206 3.92 26.00 -9.51
CA GLY A 206 3.46 24.81 -10.24
C GLY A 206 2.93 25.11 -11.64
N ARG A 207 2.19 26.22 -11.83
CA ARG A 207 1.80 26.69 -13.17
C ARG A 207 3.00 26.98 -14.07
N ASN A 208 4.06 27.58 -13.51
CA ASN A 208 5.27 27.87 -14.26
C ASN A 208 6.05 26.59 -14.61
N LYS A 209 6.15 25.62 -13.70
CA LYS A 209 6.77 24.30 -13.96
C LYS A 209 5.99 23.52 -15.03
N LEU A 210 4.66 23.45 -14.92
CA LEU A 210 3.81 22.76 -15.89
C LEU A 210 3.90 23.36 -17.30
N LYS A 211 3.89 24.71 -17.41
CA LYS A 211 4.07 25.40 -18.69
C LYS A 211 5.43 25.11 -19.34
N ARG A 212 6.49 24.94 -18.55
CA ARG A 212 7.81 24.56 -19.07
C ARG A 212 7.79 23.13 -19.61
N ASN A 213 7.26 22.18 -18.83
CA ASN A 213 7.19 20.77 -19.24
C ASN A 213 6.35 20.57 -20.52
N LEU A 214 5.21 21.25 -20.64
CA LEU A 214 4.39 21.19 -21.85
C LEU A 214 5.09 21.77 -23.09
N LYS A 215 5.92 22.81 -22.91
CA LYS A 215 6.74 23.36 -24.00
C LYS A 215 7.85 22.40 -24.43
N VAL A 216 8.46 21.69 -23.49
CA VAL A 216 9.49 20.68 -23.78
C VAL A 216 8.87 19.52 -24.56
N GLN A 217 7.74 18.98 -24.10
CA GLN A 217 7.04 17.90 -24.82
C GLN A 217 6.58 18.30 -26.23
N ALA A 218 6.11 19.54 -26.42
CA ALA A 218 5.74 20.04 -27.74
C ALA A 218 6.96 20.16 -28.67
N ALA A 219 8.11 20.61 -28.14
CA ALA A 219 9.35 20.70 -28.90
C ALA A 219 9.94 19.31 -29.24
N GLU A 220 9.80 18.33 -28.34
CA GLU A 220 10.22 16.95 -28.59
C GLU A 220 9.35 16.28 -29.68
N GLN A 221 8.04 16.55 -29.70
CA GLN A 221 7.15 16.06 -30.75
C GLN A 221 7.39 16.69 -32.12
N GLU A 222 7.81 17.96 -32.19
CA GLU A 222 8.16 18.64 -33.45
C GLU A 222 9.50 18.16 -34.04
N VAL A 223 10.38 17.56 -33.22
CA VAL A 223 11.67 17.00 -33.67
C VAL A 223 11.53 15.57 -34.19
N GLU A 224 10.47 14.85 -33.80
CA GLU A 224 10.18 13.48 -34.26
C GLU A 224 9.37 13.43 -35.57
N THR A 225 8.85 14.57 -36.07
CA THR A 225 8.12 14.70 -37.36
C THR A 225 8.95 15.32 -38.45
#